data_AF-A0A816AWZ4-F1
#
_entry.id   AF-A0A816AWZ4-F1
#
_cell.length_a   1.000
_cell.length_b   1.000
_cell.length_c   1.000
_cell.angle_alpha   90.00
_cell.angle_beta   90.00
_cell.angle_gamma   90.00
#
_symmetry.space_group_name_H-M   'P 1'
#
loop_
_entity.id
_entity.type
_entity.pdbx_description
1 polymer ?
#
loop_
_entity_poly.entity_id
_entity_poly.type
_entity_poly.pdbx_seq_one_letter_code
_entity_poly.pdbx_strand_id
1 'polypeptide(L)'
;MFPIISSQGQHRTNAESQAVCYEVINSPNNDTIWSEAGLDMNIDWVTKCGNIVAYKLRWPTTGEWSDWFVVGVNDLSPVHTDKLTRMWSLFSDHYHLFIICKSNRNKLSGNKC
;
A
#
# COMPACT_ATOMS: atom_id res chain seq x y z
N MET A 1 0.99 -51.47 -5.92
CA MET A 1 2.07 -50.45 -5.96
C MET A 1 1.93 -49.74 -7.29
N PHE A 2 1.40 -48.53 -7.48
CA PHE A 2 0.79 -47.48 -6.65
C PHE A 2 -0.47 -46.96 -7.41
N PRO A 3 -1.53 -46.47 -6.76
CA PRO A 3 -2.57 -45.75 -7.49
C PRO A 3 -2.09 -44.33 -7.86
N ILE A 4 -2.35 -43.94 -9.11
CA ILE A 4 -2.21 -42.56 -9.58
C ILE A 4 -3.37 -41.75 -8.97
N ILE A 5 -3.08 -40.90 -7.99
CA ILE A 5 -4.02 -39.88 -7.54
C ILE A 5 -3.91 -38.73 -8.54
N SER A 6 -4.89 -38.63 -9.43
CA SER A 6 -5.13 -37.42 -10.21
C SER A 6 -5.66 -36.35 -9.26
N SER A 7 -4.77 -35.50 -8.73
CA SER A 7 -5.18 -34.28 -8.05
C SER A 7 -5.58 -33.25 -9.11
N GLN A 8 -6.84 -33.28 -9.52
CA GLN A 8 -7.45 -32.08 -10.09
C GLN A 8 -7.50 -31.04 -8.97
N GLY A 9 -6.48 -30.18 -8.91
CA GLY A 9 -6.46 -28.98 -8.10
C GLY A 9 -7.54 -28.03 -8.59
N GLN A 10 -8.75 -28.20 -8.05
CA GLN A 10 -9.87 -27.30 -8.28
C GLN A 10 -9.49 -25.94 -7.70
N HIS A 11 -9.03 -25.01 -8.55
CA HIS A 11 -8.74 -23.63 -8.18
C HIS A 11 -10.06 -22.92 -7.89
N ARG A 12 -10.66 -23.20 -6.73
CA ARG A 12 -11.82 -22.48 -6.21
C ARG A 12 -11.35 -21.08 -5.83
N THR A 13 -11.53 -20.10 -6.71
CA THR A 13 -11.48 -18.70 -6.30
C THR A 13 -12.72 -18.44 -5.44
N ASN A 14 -12.62 -18.75 -4.14
CA ASN A 14 -13.65 -18.36 -3.21
C ASN A 14 -13.70 -16.82 -3.22
N ALA A 15 -14.79 -16.21 -3.70
CA ALA A 15 -14.89 -14.75 -3.80
C ALA A 15 -14.65 -14.04 -2.45
N GLU A 16 -14.87 -14.78 -1.35
CA GLU A 16 -14.60 -14.38 0.03
C GLU A 16 -13.10 -14.21 0.36
N SER A 17 -12.18 -14.78 -0.43
CA SER A 17 -10.72 -14.68 -0.21
C SER A 17 -10.03 -13.58 -1.02
N GLN A 18 -10.74 -12.93 -1.95
CA GLN A 18 -10.17 -11.88 -2.78
C GLN A 18 -10.00 -10.59 -1.99
N ALA A 19 -8.87 -9.90 -2.21
CA ALA A 19 -8.66 -8.57 -1.67
C ALA A 19 -9.57 -7.57 -2.41
N VAL A 20 -10.17 -6.65 -1.68
CA VAL A 20 -10.90 -5.52 -2.25
C VAL A 20 -9.94 -4.34 -2.29
N CYS A 21 -9.72 -3.78 -3.48
CA CYS A 21 -8.85 -2.63 -3.69
C CYS A 21 -9.67 -1.41 -4.08
N TYR A 22 -9.30 -0.25 -3.56
CA TYR A 22 -9.96 1.02 -3.87
C TYR A 22 -9.00 2.19 -3.72
N GLU A 23 -9.31 3.29 -4.40
CA GLU A 23 -8.55 4.53 -4.32
C GLU A 23 -8.98 5.38 -3.12
N VAL A 24 -8.02 6.06 -2.51
CA VAL A 24 -8.24 7.01 -1.42
C VAL A 24 -7.41 8.26 -1.70
N ILE A 25 -8.04 9.43 -1.56
CA ILE A 25 -7.36 10.72 -1.63
C ILE A 25 -7.34 11.32 -0.23
N ASN A 26 -6.16 11.73 0.22
CA ASN A 26 -5.98 12.44 1.49
C ASN A 26 -5.34 13.81 1.25
N SER A 27 -5.71 14.76 2.11
CA SER A 27 -4.97 15.99 2.28
C SER A 27 -3.70 15.77 3.12
N PRO A 28 -2.71 16.69 3.03
CA PRO A 28 -1.65 16.76 4.02
C PRO A 28 -2.23 16.79 5.44
N ASN A 29 -1.60 16.08 6.37
CA ASN A 29 -2.07 15.98 7.75
C ASN A 29 -0.95 16.12 8.80
N ASN A 30 0.28 16.42 8.37
CA ASN A 30 1.48 16.52 9.21
C ASN A 30 1.79 15.25 10.03
N ASP A 31 1.23 14.10 9.66
CA ASP A 31 1.50 12.83 10.33
C ASP A 31 2.91 12.34 9.96
N THR A 32 3.81 12.35 10.94
CA THR A 32 5.22 12.02 10.72
C THR A 32 5.46 10.52 10.58
N ILE A 33 4.46 9.65 10.82
CA ILE A 33 4.62 8.20 10.70
C ILE A 33 5.19 7.79 9.33
N TRP A 34 4.75 8.45 8.26
CA TRP A 34 5.19 8.17 6.90
C TRP A 34 6.61 8.68 6.62
N SER A 35 7.00 9.82 7.19
CA SER A 35 8.33 10.39 7.01
C SER A 35 9.39 9.68 7.88
N GLU A 36 8.97 9.06 8.98
CA GLU A 36 9.80 8.30 9.90
C GLU A 36 9.92 6.82 9.50
N ALA A 37 8.95 6.26 8.76
CA ALA A 37 8.95 4.85 8.34
C ALA A 37 10.14 4.44 7.46
N GLY A 38 10.81 5.39 6.80
CA GLY A 38 11.96 5.07 5.95
C GLY A 38 11.59 4.17 4.78
N LEU A 39 12.07 2.92 4.83
CA LEU A 39 11.84 1.89 3.81
C LEU A 39 10.80 0.83 4.23
N ASP A 40 10.22 0.94 5.44
CA ASP A 40 9.34 -0.06 6.04
C ASP A 40 8.08 -0.31 5.20
N MET A 41 8.02 -1.46 4.54
CA MET A 41 6.91 -1.84 3.65
C MET A 41 5.63 -2.22 4.40
N ASN A 42 5.62 -2.25 5.73
CA ASN A 42 4.47 -2.66 6.53
C ASN A 42 3.74 -1.48 7.19
N ILE A 43 4.20 -0.24 6.95
CA ILE A 43 3.64 0.95 7.59
C ILE A 43 2.18 1.21 7.19
N ASP A 44 1.80 0.83 5.98
CA ASP A 44 0.44 0.88 5.45
C ASP A 44 -0.51 -0.08 6.18
N TRP A 45 -0.04 -1.28 6.53
CA TRP A 45 -0.82 -2.20 7.35
C TRP A 45 -1.08 -1.61 8.73
N VAL A 46 -0.04 -1.08 9.37
CA VAL A 46 -0.12 -0.46 10.71
C VAL A 46 -1.05 0.76 10.71
N THR A 47 -1.00 1.58 9.67
CA THR A 47 -1.73 2.87 9.63
C THR A 47 -3.11 2.76 9.00
N LYS A 48 -3.30 1.87 8.02
CA LYS A 48 -4.51 1.80 7.17
C LYS A 48 -5.15 0.43 7.13
N CYS A 49 -4.59 -0.60 7.78
CA CYS A 49 -5.12 -1.96 7.80
C CYS A 49 -5.24 -2.60 6.42
N GLY A 50 -4.27 -2.33 5.54
CA GLY A 50 -4.25 -2.84 4.19
C GLY A 50 -2.93 -2.54 3.52
N ASN A 51 -2.77 -3.06 2.30
CA ASN A 51 -1.54 -2.90 1.54
C ASN A 51 -1.75 -1.82 0.48
N ILE A 52 -1.00 -0.74 0.57
CA ILE A 52 -0.88 0.25 -0.50
C ILE A 52 -0.04 -0.37 -1.60
N VAL A 53 -0.59 -0.45 -2.81
CA VAL A 53 0.11 -1.07 -3.96
C VAL A 53 0.71 -0.02 -4.91
N ALA A 54 0.10 1.16 -4.98
CA ALA A 54 0.60 2.29 -5.75
C ALA A 54 0.05 3.61 -5.21
N TYR A 55 0.77 4.70 -5.44
CA TYR A 55 0.36 6.04 -5.03
C TYR A 55 0.87 7.15 -5.95
N LYS A 56 0.23 8.33 -5.82
CA LYS A 56 0.59 9.59 -6.46
C LYS A 56 0.68 10.69 -5.41
N LEU A 57 1.52 11.67 -5.69
CA LEU A 57 1.62 12.90 -4.92
C LEU A 57 1.16 14.07 -5.77
N ARG A 58 0.52 15.07 -5.16
CA ARG A 58 0.24 16.34 -5.83
C ARG A 58 1.27 17.37 -5.40
N TRP A 59 2.03 17.88 -6.35
CA TRP A 59 3.07 18.86 -6.07
C TRP A 59 2.43 20.20 -5.71
N PRO A 60 2.72 20.78 -4.53
CA PRO A 60 2.06 22.00 -4.07
C PRO A 60 2.41 23.23 -4.93
N THR A 61 3.56 23.23 -5.59
CA THR A 61 4.03 24.35 -6.44
C THR A 61 3.34 24.39 -7.80
N THR A 62 3.12 23.24 -8.44
CA THR A 62 2.47 23.16 -9.77
C THR A 62 1.00 22.80 -9.69
N GLY A 63 0.57 22.17 -8.59
CA GLY A 63 -0.78 21.61 -8.44
C GLY A 63 -1.01 20.34 -9.25
N GLU A 64 0.01 19.80 -9.90
CA GLU A 64 -0.07 18.61 -10.74
C GLU A 64 0.17 17.34 -9.93
N TRP A 65 -0.48 16.24 -10.35
CA TRP A 65 -0.21 14.91 -9.81
C TRP A 65 1.02 14.32 -10.47
N SER A 66 1.84 13.62 -9.69
CA SER A 66 2.92 12.78 -10.19
C SER A 66 2.38 11.61 -11.02
N ASP A 67 3.29 10.94 -11.73
CA ASP A 67 3.08 9.56 -12.16
C ASP A 67 2.91 8.62 -10.95
N TRP A 68 2.48 7.39 -11.23
CA TRP A 68 2.32 6.36 -10.21
C TRP A 68 3.68 5.88 -9.68
N PHE A 69 3.81 5.91 -8.36
CA PHE A 69 4.83 5.17 -7.62
C PHE A 69 4.25 3.82 -7.20
N VAL A 70 4.84 2.74 -7.69
CA VAL A 70 4.51 1.36 -7.33
C VAL A 70 5.44 0.93 -6.20
N VAL A 71 4.84 0.48 -5.08
CA VAL A 71 5.59 0.14 -3.86
C VAL A 71 6.61 -0.96 -4.15
N GLY A 72 7.87 -0.69 -3.84
CA GLY A 72 8.98 -1.62 -4.04
C GLY A 72 9.55 -1.65 -5.46
N VAL A 73 9.03 -0.86 -6.40
CA VAL A 73 9.46 -0.87 -7.80
C VAL A 73 10.15 0.45 -8.18
N ASN A 74 9.44 1.58 -8.06
CA ASN A 74 9.94 2.89 -8.49
C ASN A 74 9.66 4.00 -7.46
N ASP A 75 9.52 3.63 -6.19
CA ASP A 75 9.02 4.50 -5.14
C ASP A 75 10.08 4.95 -4.13
N LEU A 76 11.37 4.87 -4.47
CA LEU A 76 12.44 5.44 -3.65
C LEU A 76 12.48 6.97 -3.80
N SER A 77 12.62 7.67 -2.67
CA SER A 77 12.67 9.12 -2.63
C SER A 77 14.11 9.64 -2.77
N PRO A 78 14.39 10.49 -3.78
CA PRO A 78 15.65 11.21 -3.86
C PRO A 78 15.64 12.50 -3.03
N VAL A 79 14.51 12.86 -2.40
CA VAL A 79 14.33 14.16 -1.73
C VAL A 79 15.11 14.24 -0.42
N HIS A 80 15.18 13.13 0.32
CA HIS A 80 15.95 13.06 1.56
C HIS A 80 17.37 12.60 1.23
N THR A 81 18.34 13.51 1.28
CA THR A 81 19.75 13.23 0.96
C THR A 81 20.51 12.57 2.11
N ASP A 82 19.97 12.63 3.32
CA ASP A 82 20.55 12.12 4.56
C ASP A 82 20.04 10.72 4.94
N LYS A 83 18.90 10.29 4.40
CA LYS A 83 18.32 8.97 4.65
C LYS A 83 17.61 8.40 3.42
N LEU A 84 17.83 7.10 3.17
CA LEU A 84 17.09 6.38 2.16
C LEU A 84 15.64 6.18 2.64
N THR A 85 14.69 6.68 1.86
CA THR A 85 13.25 6.69 2.17
C THR A 85 12.45 6.38 0.91
N ARG A 86 11.17 6.10 1.06
CA ARG A 86 10.22 6.01 -0.06
C ARG A 86 9.51 7.34 -0.29
N MET A 87 8.95 7.54 -1.48
CA MET A 87 8.22 8.75 -1.88
C MET A 87 7.01 9.03 -0.97
N TRP A 88 6.45 8.03 -0.30
CA TRP A 88 5.39 8.22 0.69
C TRP A 88 5.83 9.05 1.91
N SER A 89 7.14 9.32 2.09
CA SER A 89 7.62 10.17 3.18
C SER A 89 7.04 11.58 3.11
N LEU A 90 6.58 11.96 1.92
CA LEU A 90 5.95 13.23 1.60
C LEU A 90 4.42 13.23 1.83
N PHE A 91 3.83 12.14 2.35
CA PHE A 91 2.38 12.12 2.65
C PHE A 91 1.98 13.10 3.74
N SER A 92 2.93 13.48 4.60
CA SER A 92 2.69 14.44 5.68
C SER A 92 2.39 15.85 5.18
N ASP A 93 3.01 16.27 4.07
CA ASP A 93 2.95 17.63 3.52
C ASP A 93 2.39 17.73 2.09
N HIS A 94 2.16 16.61 1.40
CA HIS A 94 1.54 16.57 0.07
C HIS A 94 0.16 15.93 0.08
N TYR A 95 -0.75 16.44 -0.77
CA TYR A 95 -1.94 15.67 -1.13
C TYR A 95 -1.48 14.39 -1.79
N HIS A 96 -2.10 13.28 -1.43
CA HIS A 96 -1.72 11.97 -1.93
C HIS A 96 -2.94 11.15 -2.28
N LEU A 97 -2.83 10.40 -3.37
CA LEU A 97 -3.81 9.43 -3.84
C LEU A 97 -3.15 8.07 -3.80
N PHE A 98 -3.79 7.06 -3.24
CA PHE A 98 -3.25 5.70 -3.22
C PHE A 98 -4.31 4.64 -3.45
N ILE A 99 -3.89 3.52 -4.03
CA ILE A 99 -4.69 2.30 -4.15
C ILE A 99 -4.33 1.41 -2.97
N ILE A 100 -5.32 1.12 -2.11
CA ILE A 100 -5.16 0.20 -0.97
C ILE A 100 -5.99 -1.06 -1.16
N CYS A 101 -5.37 -2.21 -0.94
CA CYS A 101 -5.99 -3.52 -1.01
C CYS A 101 -6.17 -4.11 0.40
N LYS A 102 -7.39 -4.51 0.73
CA LYS A 102 -7.73 -5.11 2.04
C LYS A 102 -8.30 -6.51 1.85
N SER A 103 -7.84 -7.46 2.66
CA SER A 103 -8.43 -8.80 2.67
C SER A 103 -9.73 -8.81 3.46
N ASN A 104 -10.77 -9.48 2.93
CA ASN A 104 -12.02 -9.71 3.65
C ASN A 104 -11.84 -10.56 4.92
N ARG A 105 -10.70 -11.25 5.08
CA ARG A 105 -10.37 -11.99 6.33
C ARG A 105 -10.17 -11.08 7.54
N ASN A 106 -9.80 -9.80 7.33
CA ASN A 106 -9.59 -8.84 8.41
C ASN A 106 -10.90 -8.40 9.09
N LYS A 107 -12.05 -8.60 8.44
CA LYS A 107 -13.37 -8.34 9.05
C LYS A 107 -13.76 -9.38 10.10
N LEU A 108 -13.15 -10.57 10.08
CA LEU A 108 -13.57 -11.72 10.90
C LEU A 108 -12.66 -11.98 12.10
N SER A 109 -11.46 -11.38 12.18
CA SER A 109 -10.48 -11.74 13.20
C SER A 109 -10.55 -10.93 14.49
N GLY A 110 -11.34 -9.84 14.57
CA GLY A 110 -11.52 -9.05 15.80
C GLY A 110 -10.24 -8.41 16.38
N ASN A 111 -9.09 -8.66 15.77
CA ASN A 111 -7.84 -8.02 16.11
C ASN A 111 -7.90 -6.60 15.54
N LYS A 112 -7.49 -5.62 16.35
CA LYS A 112 -6.92 -4.41 15.76
C LYS A 112 -5.93 -4.88 14.70
N CYS A 113 -5.93 -4.22 13.55
CA CYS A 113 -4.74 -4.18 12.73
C CYS A 113 -3.56 -3.86 13.67
#